data_AF-F5YF52-F1
#
_entry.id   AF-F5YF52-F1
#
_cell.length_a   1.000
_cell.length_b   1.000
_cell.length_c   1.000
_cell.angle_alpha   90.00
_cell.angle_beta   90.00
_cell.angle_gamma   90.00
#
_symmetry.space_group_name_H-M   'P 1'
#
loop_
_entity.id
_entity.type
_entity.pdbx_description
1 polymer ?
#
loop_
_entity_poly.entity_id
_entity_poly.type
_entity_poly.pdbx_seq_one_letter_code
_entity_poly.pdbx_strand_id
1 'polypeptide(L)'
;MSRELLTKIRPGIILYQNMNNVSETRHRTMSRIKNKDTDIELLFRKALWHEGIRYRKNYPALPGKPDIAITRYKIAIFCDGEFWHGKNWQKQKSKIKNNKEYWIPKIENNMARDNKKEQELFRLGWIVLHFWGEEIKKDTAACVWEVKEHIIKCQSESSGFNDPRLS
;
A
#
# COMPACT_ATOMS: atom_id res chain seq x y z
N MET A 1 -3.86 50.17 -1.92
CA MET A 1 -2.65 49.72 -1.17
C MET A 1 -3.17 48.78 -0.08
N SER A 2 -2.80 47.51 0.03
CA SER A 2 -1.46 46.96 -0.07
C SER A 2 -1.50 45.49 -0.53
N ARG A 3 -0.40 45.10 -1.19
CA ARG A 3 -0.07 43.76 -1.67
C ARG A 3 0.03 42.77 -0.52
N GLU A 4 -0.49 41.55 -0.68
CA GLU A 4 0.03 40.37 0.03
C GLU A 4 0.05 39.14 -0.90
N LEU A 5 1.20 39.02 -1.56
CA LEU A 5 2.00 37.81 -1.82
C LEU A 5 1.27 36.48 -2.13
N LEU A 6 1.26 36.16 -3.44
CA LEU A 6 1.20 34.81 -3.98
C LEU A 6 2.40 33.97 -3.49
N THR A 7 2.25 33.22 -2.41
CA THR A 7 3.19 32.14 -2.06
C THR A 7 2.73 30.83 -2.71
N LYS A 8 3.43 30.42 -3.76
CA LYS A 8 3.40 29.06 -4.32
C LYS A 8 3.80 28.05 -3.24
N ILE A 9 2.84 27.29 -2.72
CA ILE A 9 3.09 26.17 -1.81
C ILE A 9 2.44 24.90 -2.39
N ARG A 10 3.22 23.82 -2.39
CA ARG A 10 2.96 22.50 -2.99
C ARG A 10 1.53 21.98 -2.75
N PRO A 11 0.90 21.32 -3.75
CA PRO A 11 -0.44 20.73 -3.58
C PRO A 11 -0.33 19.50 -2.68
N GLY A 12 -0.92 19.54 -1.49
CA GLY A 12 -0.98 18.34 -0.65
C GLY A 12 -1.55 18.47 0.75
N ILE A 13 -1.61 19.67 1.33
CA ILE A 13 -2.21 19.87 2.66
C ILE A 13 -2.96 21.20 2.65
N ILE A 14 -4.28 21.16 2.47
CA ILE A 14 -5.16 22.27 2.85
C ILE A 14 -5.61 22.01 4.28
N LEU A 15 -5.03 22.72 5.24
CA LEU A 15 -5.64 22.90 6.55
C LEU A 15 -6.82 23.85 6.35
N TYR A 16 -8.04 23.30 6.32
CA TYR A 16 -9.23 24.14 6.35
C TYR A 16 -9.29 24.84 7.71
N GLN A 17 -9.08 26.16 7.70
CA GLN A 17 -9.71 27.05 8.67
C GLN A 17 -11.21 26.96 8.46
N ASN A 18 -11.85 26.04 9.19
CA ASN A 18 -13.25 26.10 9.58
C ASN A 18 -13.43 25.16 10.77
N MET A 19 -13.07 25.68 11.94
CA MET A 19 -13.47 25.12 13.24
C MET A 19 -14.99 25.17 13.33
N ASN A 20 -15.62 23.99 13.40
CA ASN A 20 -16.61 23.66 14.43
C ASN A 20 -16.87 22.14 14.43
N ASN A 21 -16.39 21.50 15.51
CA ASN A 21 -16.69 20.13 15.94
C ASN A 21 -15.97 18.93 15.27
N VAL A 22 -14.63 18.99 15.11
CA VAL A 22 -13.83 17.74 15.18
C VAL A 22 -13.63 17.43 16.66
N SER A 23 -14.31 16.40 17.18
CA SER A 23 -14.10 16.00 18.59
C SER A 23 -12.61 15.72 18.82
N GLU A 24 -12.10 16.11 19.98
CA GLU A 24 -10.69 15.93 20.34
C GLU A 24 -10.24 14.47 20.21
N THR A 25 -11.17 13.54 20.45
CA THR A 25 -11.03 12.10 20.18
C THR A 25 -10.72 11.80 18.72
N ARG A 26 -11.40 12.46 17.76
CA ARG A 26 -11.22 12.24 16.33
C ARG A 26 -9.88 12.81 15.84
N HIS A 27 -9.47 13.96 16.34
CA HIS A 27 -8.14 14.53 16.08
C HIS A 27 -7.03 13.61 16.61
N ARG A 28 -7.17 13.11 17.84
CA ARG A 28 -6.22 12.18 18.47
C ARG A 28 -6.16 10.81 17.78
N THR A 29 -7.27 10.33 17.22
CA THR A 29 -7.30 9.11 16.40
C THR A 29 -6.59 9.33 15.08
N MET A 30 -6.86 10.44 14.38
CA MET A 30 -6.18 10.78 13.12
C MET A 30 -4.67 11.00 13.29
N SER A 31 -4.23 11.60 14.40
CA SER A 31 -2.80 11.81 14.67
C SER A 31 -2.03 10.53 15.00
N ARG A 32 -2.74 9.44 15.35
CA ARG A 32 -2.14 8.13 15.63
C ARG A 32 -2.06 7.22 14.40
N ILE A 33 -2.72 7.58 13.30
CA ILE A 33 -2.62 6.86 12.04
C ILE A 33 -1.25 7.19 11.43
N LYS A 34 -0.31 6.26 11.59
CA LYS A 34 1.02 6.36 10.98
C LYS A 34 0.90 6.07 9.48
N ASN A 35 1.58 6.88 8.67
CA ASN A 35 1.65 6.69 7.22
C ASN A 35 2.69 5.64 6.78
N LYS A 36 3.45 5.05 7.72
CA LYS A 36 4.52 4.07 7.48
C LYS A 36 4.88 3.35 8.79
N ASP A 37 5.50 2.18 8.68
CA ASP A 37 5.90 1.35 9.82
C ASP A 37 4.72 1.12 10.77
N THR A 38 3.54 0.86 10.21
CA THR A 38 2.39 0.41 10.99
C THR A 38 2.73 -0.90 11.69
N ASP A 39 2.05 -1.20 12.80
CA ASP A 39 2.30 -2.44 13.55
C ASP A 39 2.08 -3.69 12.67
N ILE A 40 1.21 -3.58 11.67
CA ILE A 40 0.94 -4.59 10.63
C ILE A 40 2.17 -4.79 9.73
N GLU A 41 2.72 -3.71 9.17
CA GLU A 41 3.93 -3.78 8.34
C GLU A 41 5.10 -4.38 9.13
N LEU A 42 5.24 -4.03 10.41
CA LEU A 42 6.29 -4.57 11.27
C LEU A 42 6.10 -6.07 11.51
N LEU A 43 4.87 -6.49 11.83
CA LEU A 43 4.51 -7.90 12.04
C LEU A 43 4.86 -8.74 10.82
N PHE A 44 4.41 -8.31 9.64
CA PHE A 44 4.62 -9.06 8.41
C PHE A 44 6.10 -9.11 8.00
N ARG A 45 6.80 -7.98 8.12
CA ARG A 45 8.26 -7.89 7.88
C ARG A 45 9.08 -8.82 8.76
N LYS A 46 8.71 -8.93 10.04
CA LYS A 46 9.38 -9.86 10.97
C LYS A 46 9.15 -11.30 10.53
N ALA A 47 7.91 -11.66 10.20
CA ALA A 47 7.58 -13.01 9.76
C ALA A 47 8.35 -13.42 8.48
N LEU A 48 8.39 -12.54 7.48
CA LEU A 48 9.19 -12.76 6.26
C LEU A 48 10.69 -12.95 6.57
N TRP A 49 11.23 -12.15 7.50
CA TRP A 49 12.64 -12.27 7.90
C TRP A 49 12.94 -13.59 8.61
N HIS A 50 12.04 -14.07 9.47
CA HIS A 50 12.16 -15.36 10.15
C HIS A 50 12.15 -16.53 9.17
N GLU A 51 11.41 -16.43 8.06
CA GLU A 51 11.44 -17.40 6.96
C GLU A 51 12.65 -17.24 6.02
N GLY A 52 13.60 -16.35 6.33
CA GLY A 52 14.80 -16.14 5.54
C GLY A 52 14.59 -15.32 4.25
N ILE A 53 13.40 -14.74 4.06
CA ILE A 53 13.09 -13.94 2.87
C ILE A 53 13.72 -12.55 3.00
N ARG A 54 14.60 -12.21 2.07
CA ARG A 54 15.27 -10.91 2.01
C ARG A 54 14.48 -9.93 1.12
N TYR A 55 14.31 -8.71 1.61
CA TYR A 55 13.51 -7.69 0.94
C TYR A 55 14.08 -6.28 1.15
N ARG A 56 13.61 -5.34 0.33
CA ARG A 56 13.75 -3.90 0.53
C ARG A 56 12.45 -3.37 1.13
N LYS A 57 12.55 -2.56 2.19
CA LYS A 57 11.39 -1.87 2.76
C LYS A 57 11.13 -0.56 2.01
N ASN A 58 9.86 -0.18 1.86
CA ASN A 58 9.47 1.16 1.42
C ASN A 58 10.19 1.59 0.13
N TYR A 59 10.24 0.72 -0.88
CA TYR A 59 11.21 0.83 -1.98
C TYR A 59 10.86 1.98 -2.94
N PRO A 60 11.59 3.12 -2.90
CA PRO A 60 11.17 4.36 -3.56
C PRO A 60 11.41 4.35 -5.08
N ALA A 61 12.18 3.39 -5.58
CA ALA A 61 12.47 3.24 -7.00
C ALA A 61 11.30 2.63 -7.79
N LEU A 62 10.23 2.18 -7.12
CA LEU A 62 9.06 1.59 -7.75
C LEU A 62 7.83 2.48 -7.64
N PRO A 63 6.94 2.44 -8.66
CA PRO A 63 5.61 3.04 -8.57
C PRO A 63 4.89 2.64 -7.31
N GLY A 64 4.25 3.60 -6.66
CA GLY A 64 3.47 3.35 -5.44
C GLY A 64 4.30 3.14 -4.17
N LYS A 65 5.62 3.00 -4.26
CA LYS A 65 6.52 2.76 -3.12
C LYS A 65 6.03 1.60 -2.24
N PRO A 66 6.10 0.34 -2.73
CA PRO A 66 5.62 -0.81 -1.99
C PRO A 66 6.29 -0.93 -0.62
N ASP A 67 5.53 -1.40 0.36
CA ASP A 67 5.98 -1.58 1.74
C ASP A 67 7.15 -2.57 1.80
N ILE A 68 7.06 -3.63 0.99
CA ILE A 68 8.07 -4.66 0.85
C ILE A 68 8.29 -4.94 -0.65
N ALA A 69 9.55 -4.96 -1.08
CA ALA A 69 9.95 -5.34 -2.43
C ALA A 69 11.00 -6.46 -2.39
N ILE A 70 10.69 -7.59 -3.01
CA ILE A 70 11.60 -8.73 -3.15
C ILE A 70 12.20 -8.65 -4.56
N THR A 71 13.28 -7.89 -4.67
CA THR A 71 13.86 -7.47 -5.96
C THR A 71 14.34 -8.63 -6.83
N ARG A 72 14.82 -9.73 -6.20
CA ARG A 72 15.29 -10.93 -6.92
C ARG A 72 14.20 -11.57 -7.78
N TYR A 73 12.96 -11.56 -7.29
CA TYR A 73 11.83 -12.20 -7.94
C TYR A 73 10.83 -11.19 -8.52
N LYS A 74 11.19 -9.89 -8.50
CA LYS A 74 10.29 -8.78 -8.88
C LYS A 74 8.91 -8.85 -8.22
N ILE A 75 8.85 -9.16 -6.93
CA ILE A 75 7.59 -9.16 -6.17
C ILE A 75 7.48 -7.84 -5.38
N ALA A 76 6.42 -7.08 -5.61
CA ALA A 76 6.06 -5.88 -4.89
C ALA A 76 4.86 -6.18 -3.99
N ILE A 77 4.95 -5.84 -2.71
CA ILE A 77 3.94 -6.17 -1.71
C ILE A 77 3.45 -4.89 -1.03
N PHE A 78 2.14 -4.73 -0.98
CA PHE A 78 1.42 -3.65 -0.32
C PHE A 78 0.63 -4.18 0.89
N CYS A 79 0.80 -3.54 2.04
CA CYS A 79 0.08 -3.82 3.27
C CYS A 79 -1.05 -2.80 3.42
N ASP A 80 -2.22 -3.09 2.84
CA ASP A 80 -3.30 -2.12 2.73
C ASP A 80 -4.16 -2.03 4.00
N GLY A 81 -4.55 -0.80 4.34
CA GLY A 81 -5.63 -0.55 5.28
C GLY A 81 -7.00 -0.66 4.60
N GLU A 82 -7.89 -1.48 5.15
CA GLU A 82 -9.21 -1.84 4.60
C GLU A 82 -10.09 -0.63 4.27
N PHE A 83 -10.03 0.41 5.11
CA PHE A 83 -10.83 1.62 4.97
C PHE A 83 -10.31 2.55 3.88
N TRP A 84 -8.99 2.63 3.69
CA TRP A 84 -8.35 3.63 2.84
C TRP A 84 -8.23 3.20 1.38
N HIS A 85 -8.22 1.88 1.14
CA HIS A 85 -8.11 1.27 -0.20
C HIS A 85 -9.42 0.59 -0.65
N GLY A 86 -10.52 0.74 0.10
CA GLY A 86 -11.85 0.41 -0.39
C GLY A 86 -12.16 -1.09 -0.44
N LYS A 87 -11.69 -1.89 0.54
CA LYS A 87 -12.07 -3.32 0.63
C LYS A 87 -13.60 -3.45 0.64
N ASN A 88 -14.20 -4.14 -0.33
CA ASN A 88 -15.66 -4.19 -0.49
C ASN A 88 -16.32 -2.78 -0.60
N TRP A 89 -15.74 -1.89 -1.40
CA TRP A 89 -16.13 -0.47 -1.48
C TRP A 89 -17.62 -0.24 -1.68
N GLN A 90 -18.30 -1.02 -2.54
CA GLN A 90 -19.75 -0.91 -2.74
C GLN A 90 -20.56 -1.03 -1.43
N LYS A 91 -20.14 -1.92 -0.53
CA LYS A 91 -20.76 -2.12 0.79
C LYS A 91 -20.32 -1.07 1.81
N GLN A 92 -19.09 -0.57 1.72
CA GLN A 92 -18.57 0.46 2.62
C GLN A 92 -19.16 1.85 2.30
N LYS A 93 -19.27 2.19 1.01
CA LYS A 93 -19.79 3.46 0.51
C LYS A 93 -21.19 3.77 1.07
N SER A 94 -22.06 2.78 1.15
CA SER A 94 -23.41 2.92 1.72
C SER A 94 -23.42 3.10 3.26
N LYS A 95 -22.36 2.68 3.95
CA LYS A 95 -22.22 2.79 5.41
C LYS A 95 -21.62 4.12 5.88
N ILE A 96 -20.99 4.90 4.99
CA ILE A 96 -20.45 6.22 5.33
C ILE A 96 -21.62 7.13 5.65
N LYS A 97 -21.75 7.60 6.89
CA LYS A 97 -22.87 8.46 7.31
C LYS A 97 -22.52 9.96 7.28
N ASN A 98 -21.26 10.31 7.52
CA ASN A 98 -20.80 11.70 7.69
C ASN A 98 -19.73 12.07 6.64
N ASN A 99 -19.74 13.31 6.16
CA ASN A 99 -18.79 13.88 5.19
C ASN A 99 -18.67 13.05 3.90
N LYS A 100 -19.79 12.53 3.38
CA LYS A 100 -19.81 11.65 2.20
C LYS A 100 -19.18 12.30 0.98
N GLU A 101 -19.45 13.58 0.79
CA GLU A 101 -19.00 14.44 -0.30
C GLU A 101 -17.46 14.59 -0.30
N TYR A 102 -16.81 14.36 0.84
CA TYR A 102 -15.37 14.31 0.95
C TYR A 102 -14.83 12.87 0.85
N TRP A 103 -15.38 11.95 1.63
CA TRP A 103 -14.83 10.60 1.76
C TRP A 103 -14.99 9.74 0.52
N ILE A 104 -16.14 9.82 -0.15
CA ILE A 104 -16.42 9.04 -1.36
C ILE A 104 -15.41 9.37 -2.48
N PRO A 105 -15.29 10.63 -2.94
CA PRO A 105 -14.34 10.95 -3.99
C PRO A 105 -12.88 10.75 -3.54
N LYS A 106 -12.57 10.93 -2.24
CA LYS A 106 -11.22 10.66 -1.73
C LYS A 106 -10.82 9.20 -1.89
N ILE A 107 -11.71 8.27 -1.53
CA ILE A 107 -11.46 6.82 -1.60
C ILE A 107 -11.45 6.36 -3.06
N GLU A 108 -12.38 6.82 -3.88
CA GLU A 108 -12.40 6.51 -5.32
C GLU A 108 -11.11 6.98 -6.03
N ASN A 109 -10.62 8.18 -5.69
CA ASN A 109 -9.33 8.67 -6.19
C ASN A 109 -8.12 7.91 -5.66
N ASN A 110 -8.20 7.30 -4.47
CA ASN A 110 -7.14 6.42 -3.97
C ASN A 110 -7.13 5.13 -4.79
N MET A 111 -8.29 4.47 -4.96
CA MET A 111 -8.43 3.26 -5.76
C MET A 111 -7.96 3.46 -7.20
N ALA A 112 -8.32 4.58 -7.83
CA ALA A 112 -7.86 4.90 -9.19
C ALA A 112 -6.34 5.07 -9.27
N ARG A 113 -5.72 5.67 -8.26
CA ARG A 113 -4.26 5.80 -8.17
C ARG A 113 -3.58 4.46 -7.92
N ASP A 114 -4.20 3.58 -7.15
CA ASP A 114 -3.66 2.25 -6.84
C ASP A 114 -3.67 1.35 -8.08
N ASN A 115 -4.78 1.32 -8.82
CA ASN A 115 -4.86 0.63 -10.12
C ASN A 115 -3.80 1.16 -11.11
N LYS A 116 -3.58 2.48 -11.17
CA LYS A 116 -2.54 3.05 -12.04
C LYS A 116 -1.13 2.55 -11.66
N LYS A 117 -0.81 2.51 -10.36
CA LYS A 117 0.50 2.02 -9.89
C LYS A 117 0.67 0.54 -10.17
N GLU A 118 -0.39 -0.25 -9.98
CA GLU A 118 -0.39 -1.69 -10.28
C GLU A 118 -0.09 -1.94 -11.75
N GLN A 119 -0.73 -1.19 -12.66
CA GLN A 119 -0.44 -1.26 -14.10
C GLN A 119 1.01 -0.87 -14.43
N GLU A 120 1.56 0.15 -13.77
CA GLU A 120 2.96 0.54 -13.94
C GLU A 120 3.92 -0.56 -13.46
N LEU A 121 3.66 -1.18 -12.31
CA LEU A 121 4.43 -2.31 -11.79
C LEU A 121 4.35 -3.52 -12.71
N PHE A 122 3.15 -3.86 -13.18
CA PHE A 122 2.94 -4.94 -14.14
C PHE A 122 3.75 -4.72 -15.41
N ARG A 123 3.75 -3.50 -15.98
CA ARG A 123 4.57 -3.16 -17.16
C ARG A 123 6.07 -3.27 -16.92
N LEU A 124 6.52 -3.09 -15.68
CA LEU A 124 7.92 -3.30 -15.27
C LEU A 124 8.25 -4.79 -15.01
N GLY A 125 7.27 -5.68 -15.19
CA GLY A 125 7.38 -7.11 -14.95
C GLY A 125 7.39 -7.47 -13.46
N TRP A 126 6.72 -6.67 -12.63
CA TRP A 126 6.57 -6.96 -11.20
C TRP A 126 5.25 -7.66 -10.92
N ILE A 127 5.34 -8.69 -10.07
CA ILE A 127 4.19 -9.32 -9.44
C ILE A 127 3.75 -8.43 -8.29
N VAL A 128 2.48 -8.05 -8.25
CA VAL A 128 1.91 -7.19 -7.20
C VAL A 128 1.05 -8.04 -6.27
N LEU A 129 1.34 -8.01 -4.98
CA LEU A 129 0.56 -8.69 -3.94
C LEU A 129 0.01 -7.65 -2.95
N HIS A 130 -1.27 -7.76 -2.65
CA HIS A 130 -1.96 -6.92 -1.69
C HIS A 130 -2.40 -7.76 -0.50
N PHE A 131 -1.99 -7.37 0.71
CA PHE A 131 -2.41 -8.01 1.95
C PHE A 131 -3.12 -7.01 2.84
N TRP A 132 -4.36 -7.33 3.21
CA TRP A 132 -5.13 -6.48 4.10
C TRP A 132 -4.61 -6.59 5.54
N GLY A 133 -4.61 -5.48 6.27
CA GLY A 133 -4.09 -5.44 7.64
C GLY A 133 -4.73 -6.42 8.62
N GLU A 134 -6.04 -6.65 8.51
CA GLU A 134 -6.78 -7.66 9.28
C GLU A 134 -6.40 -9.07 8.89
N GLU A 135 -6.12 -9.34 7.61
CA GLU A 135 -5.68 -10.67 7.15
C GLU A 135 -4.29 -10.99 7.70
N ILE A 136 -3.36 -10.04 7.61
CA ILE A 136 -2.02 -10.17 8.19
C ILE A 136 -2.11 -10.44 9.69
N LYS A 137 -2.97 -9.72 10.41
CA LYS A 137 -3.14 -9.91 11.86
C LYS A 137 -3.80 -11.24 12.21
N LYS A 138 -4.76 -11.68 11.40
CA LYS A 138 -5.53 -12.90 11.64
C LYS A 138 -4.66 -14.14 11.39
N ASP A 139 -3.92 -14.15 10.28
CA ASP A 139 -3.10 -15.29 9.88
C ASP A 139 -1.86 -14.83 9.12
N THR A 140 -0.87 -14.34 9.87
CA THR A 140 0.41 -13.92 9.29
C THR A 140 1.11 -15.07 8.57
N ALA A 141 0.96 -16.30 9.06
CA ALA A 141 1.64 -17.46 8.49
C ALA A 141 1.10 -17.78 7.08
N ALA A 142 -0.23 -17.73 6.89
CA ALA A 142 -0.84 -17.89 5.57
C ALA A 142 -0.39 -16.80 4.58
N CYS A 143 -0.33 -15.54 5.01
CA CYS A 143 0.19 -14.46 4.15
C CYS A 143 1.65 -14.70 3.73
N VAL A 144 2.48 -15.17 4.65
CA VAL A 144 3.88 -15.51 4.32
C VAL A 144 3.98 -16.71 3.40
N TRP A 145 3.12 -17.72 3.60
CA TRP A 145 3.03 -18.88 2.70
C TRP A 145 2.72 -18.46 1.26
N GLU A 146 1.76 -17.56 1.06
CA GLU A 146 1.43 -17.03 -0.26
C GLU A 146 2.62 -16.33 -0.93
N VAL A 147 3.42 -15.57 -0.17
CA VAL A 147 4.66 -14.98 -0.70
C VAL A 147 5.66 -16.07 -1.11
N LYS A 148 5.80 -17.13 -0.32
CA LYS A 148 6.70 -18.26 -0.64
C LYS A 148 6.28 -18.98 -1.91
N GLU A 149 4.99 -19.20 -2.10
CA GLU A 149 4.44 -19.82 -3.32
C GLU A 149 4.82 -19.02 -4.57
N HIS A 150 4.72 -17.69 -4.52
CA HIS A 150 5.14 -16.84 -5.64
C HIS A 150 6.65 -16.88 -5.88
N ILE A 151 7.46 -16.95 -4.81
CA ILE A 151 8.91 -17.12 -4.94
C ILE A 151 9.24 -18.45 -5.63
N ILE A 152 8.59 -19.55 -5.23
CA ILE A 152 8.80 -20.88 -5.82
C ILE A 152 8.45 -20.88 -7.31
N LYS A 153 7.31 -20.29 -7.69
CA LYS A 153 6.92 -20.15 -9.11
C LYS A 153 7.96 -19.39 -9.93
N CYS A 154 8.48 -18.28 -9.40
CA CYS A 154 9.54 -17.51 -10.07
C CYS A 154 10.85 -18.32 -10.22
N GLN A 155 11.16 -19.19 -9.26
CA GLN A 155 12.34 -20.05 -9.33
C GLN A 155 12.19 -21.15 -10.39
N SER A 156 11.00 -21.76 -10.51
CA SER A 156 10.74 -22.79 -11.52
C SER A 156 10.80 -22.23 -12.94
N GLU A 157 10.30 -21.01 -13.16
CA GLU A 157 10.36 -20.33 -14.47
C GLU A 157 11.79 -19.98 -14.88
N SER A 158 12.64 -19.64 -13.91
CA SER A 158 14.06 -19.32 -14.16
C SER A 158 14.91 -20.54 -14.48
N SER A 159 14.50 -21.74 -14.05
CA SER A 159 15.26 -22.99 -14.20
C SER A 159 14.93 -23.73 -15.51
N GLY A 160 13.90 -23.32 -16.24
CA GLY A 160 13.48 -23.91 -17.52
C GLY A 160 14.23 -23.40 -18.76
N PHE A 161 15.15 -22.45 -18.61
CA PHE A 161 15.97 -21.92 -19.72
C PHE A 161 17.27 -22.73 -19.84
N ASN A 162 17.17 -23.97 -20.35
CA ASN A 162 18.34 -24.73 -20.77
C ASN A 162 18.67 -24.27 -22.20
N ASP A 163 19.77 -23.54 -22.39
CA ASP A 163 20.24 -23.10 -23.71
C ASP A 163 21.12 -24.21 -24.35
N PRO A 164 20.63 -24.94 -25.37
CA PRO A 164 21.40 -25.99 -26.03
C PRO A 164 22.55 -25.46 -26.92
N ARG A 165 22.84 -24.16 -26.93
CA ARG A 165 23.91 -23.55 -27.76
C ARG A 165 25.20 -23.24 -27.00
N LEU A 166 25.31 -23.70 -25.74
CA LEU A 166 26.52 -23.52 -24.91
C LEU A 166 27.22 -24.85 -24.55
N SER A 167 27.00 -25.91 -25.32
CA SER A 167 27.73 -27.19 -25.24
C SER A 167 28.46 -27.51 -26.52
#